data_AF-A0A0F9Y9H2-F1
#
_entry.id   AF-A0A0F9Y9H2-F1
#
_cell.length_a   1.000
_cell.length_b   1.000
_cell.length_c   1.000
_cell.angle_alpha   90.00
_cell.angle_beta   90.00
_cell.angle_gamma   90.00
#
_symmetry.space_group_name_H-M   'P 1'
#
loop_
_entity.id
_entity.type
_entity.pdbx_description
1 polymer ?
#
loop_
_entity_poly.entity_id
_entity_poly.type
_entity_poly.pdbx_seq_one_letter_code
_entity_poly.pdbx_strand_id
1 'polypeptide(L)' 'FFRNAINVGLPVIICDTDKIKQGDNLEVDLEKGIVKDLTNKVELKFPALPKVMTNILEDGGLVEHIKRHGDFKLD' A
#
# COMPACT_ATOMS: atom_id res chain seq x y z
N PHE A 1 7.33 6.30 -10.99
CA PHE A 1 6.62 6.62 -9.74
C PHE A 1 6.56 5.42 -8.81
N PHE A 2 5.86 4.33 -9.17
CA PHE A 2 5.65 3.15 -8.32
C PHE A 2 6.91 2.64 -7.59
N ARG A 3 7.97 2.25 -8.30
CA ARG A 3 9.24 1.80 -7.70
C ARG A 3 9.82 2.81 -6.71
N ASN A 4 9.82 4.10 -7.06
CA ASN A 4 10.42 5.13 -6.22
C ASN A 4 9.61 5.34 -4.94
N ALA A 5 8.28 5.25 -5.00
CA ALA A 5 7.41 5.33 -3.84
C ALA A 5 7.68 4.18 -2.86
N ILE A 6 7.74 2.94 -3.36
CA ILE A 6 8.07 1.78 -2.53
C ILE A 6 9.47 1.90 -1.92
N ASN A 7 10.46 2.37 -2.69
CA ASN A 7 11.83 2.55 -2.19
C ASN A 7 11.92 3.51 -1.00
N VAL A 8 11.02 4.49 -0.90
CA VAL A 8 10.97 5.46 0.21
C VAL A 8 9.92 5.12 1.28
N GLY A 9 9.32 3.93 1.23
CA GLY A 9 8.33 3.50 2.23
C GLY A 9 6.91 4.05 2.00
N LEU A 10 6.62 4.60 0.82
CA LEU A 10 5.28 5.10 0.49
C LEU A 10 4.44 3.97 -0.15
N PRO A 11 3.30 3.56 0.46
CA PRO A 11 2.41 2.57 -0.13
C PRO A 11 1.74 3.11 -1.40
N VAL A 12 1.65 2.26 -2.43
CA VAL A 12 0.95 2.57 -3.69
C VAL A 12 0.09 1.37 -4.07
N ILE A 13 -1.19 1.65 -4.36
CA ILE A 13 -2.19 0.64 -4.74
C ILE A 13 -2.89 1.06 -6.05
N ILE A 14 -3.51 0.11 -6.73
CA ILE A 14 -4.26 0.34 -7.97
C ILE A 14 -5.70 -0.10 -7.72
N CYS A 15 -6.64 0.85 -7.79
CA CYS A 15 -8.08 0.60 -7.65
C CYS A 15 -8.88 1.50 -8.59
N ASP A 16 -10.16 1.19 -8.81
CA ASP A 16 -11.08 2.07 -9.51
C ASP A 16 -11.44 3.26 -8.61
N THR A 17 -11.00 4.46 -9.03
CA THR A 17 -11.17 5.70 -8.26
C THR A 17 -12.36 6.54 -8.71
N ASP A 18 -13.16 6.11 -9.68
CA ASP A 18 -14.23 6.93 -10.27
C ASP A 18 -15.30 7.36 -9.24
N LYS A 19 -15.41 6.61 -8.14
CA LYS A 19 -16.35 6.87 -7.05
C LYS A 19 -15.77 7.72 -5.92
N ILE A 20 -14.46 7.99 -5.92
CA ILE A 20 -13.77 8.78 -4.91
C ILE A 20 -13.76 10.24 -5.33
N LYS A 21 -14.13 11.14 -4.43
CA LYS A 21 -14.15 12.57 -4.66
C LYS A 21 -13.20 13.30 -3.71
N GLN A 22 -12.83 14.50 -4.13
CA GLN A 22 -12.04 15.39 -3.29
C GLN A 22 -12.79 15.68 -1.98
N GLY A 23 -12.10 15.47 -0.85
CA GLY A 23 -12.66 15.67 0.49
C GLY A 23 -13.30 14.43 1.12
N ASP A 24 -13.34 13.30 0.41
CA ASP A 24 -13.81 12.04 0.99
C ASP A 24 -12.83 11.50 2.05
N ASN A 25 -13.38 10.92 3.11
CA ASN A 25 -12.59 10.25 4.13
C ASN A 25 -12.46 8.78 3.78
N LEU A 26 -11.23 8.34 3.51
CA LEU A 26 -10.93 6.98 3.10
C LEU A 26 -10.20 6.22 4.21
N GLU A 27 -10.60 4.98 4.43
CA GLU A 27 -9.87 3.99 5.20
C GLU A 27 -9.29 2.95 4.22
N VAL A 28 -8.00 2.64 4.33
CA VAL A 28 -7.32 1.70 3.43
C VAL A 28 -6.76 0.53 4.23
N ASP A 29 -7.18 -0.68 3.87
CA ASP A 29 -6.65 -1.94 4.36
C ASP A 29 -5.78 -2.60 3.26
N LEU A 30 -4.47 -2.41 3.40
CA LEU A 30 -3.46 -2.86 2.44
C LEU A 30 -3.33 -4.40 2.37
N GLU A 31 -3.58 -5.07 3.50
CA GLU A 31 -3.51 -6.53 3.60
C GLU A 31 -4.75 -7.19 2.97
N LYS A 32 -5.93 -6.65 3.24
CA LYS A 32 -7.19 -7.18 2.67
C LYS A 32 -7.44 -6.72 1.25
N GLY A 33 -6.74 -5.70 0.77
CA GLY A 33 -6.96 -5.14 -0.56
C GLY A 33 -8.26 -4.33 -0.64
N ILE A 34 -8.59 -3.56 0.40
CA ILE A 34 -9.87 -2.85 0.52
C ILE A 34 -9.64 -1.36 0.78
N VAL A 35 -10.30 -0.50 0.00
CA VAL A 35 -10.49 0.92 0.31
C VAL A 35 -11.95 1.13 0.68
N LYS A 36 -12.21 1.67 1.87
CA LYS A 36 -13.54 2.09 2.29
C LYS A 36 -13.64 3.59 2.23
N ASP A 37 -14.59 4.07 1.43
CA ASP A 37 -15.03 5.45 1.48
C ASP A 37 -16.07 5.59 2.60
N LEU A 38 -15.66 6.22 3.70
CA LEU A 38 -16.50 6.42 4.89
C LEU A 38 -17.56 7.51 4.65
N THR A 39 -17.33 8.42 3.71
CA THR A 39 -18.27 9.49 3.35
C THR A 39 -19.44 8.91 2.55
N ASN A 40 -19.13 8.14 1.51
CA ASN A 40 -20.13 7.63 0.57
C ASN A 40 -20.61 6.20 0.87
N LYS A 41 -20.03 5.55 1.91
CA LYS A 41 -20.30 4.14 2.29
C LYS A 41 -20.07 3.17 1.13
N VAL A 42 -19.00 3.41 0.36
CA VAL A 42 -18.60 2.57 -0.77
C VAL A 42 -17.36 1.78 -0.39
N GLU A 43 -17.32 0.52 -0.79
CA GLU A 43 -16.13 -0.32 -0.69
C GLU A 43 -15.56 -0.56 -2.10
N LEU A 44 -14.26 -0.31 -2.25
CA LEU A 44 -13.49 -0.53 -3.46
C LEU A 44 -12.44 -1.60 -3.16
N LYS A 45 -12.21 -2.49 -4.13
CA LYS A 45 -11.23 -3.57 -4.00
C LYS A 45 -10.03 -3.34 -4.89
N PHE A 46 -8.88 -3.76 -4.40
CA PHE A 46 -7.64 -3.81 -5.13
C PHE A 46 -6.91 -5.13 -4.85
N PRO A 47 -5.99 -5.56 -5.74
CA PRO A 47 -5.13 -6.69 -5.44
C PRO A 47 -4.32 -6.41 -4.16
N ALA A 48 -4.45 -7.26 -3.16
CA ALA A 48 -3.68 -7.15 -1.92
C ALA A 48 -2.18 -7.06 -2.24
N LEU A 49 -1.46 -6.25 -1.47
CA LEU A 49 -0.02 -6.12 -1.66
C LEU A 49 0.66 -7.47 -1.36
N PRO A 50 1.63 -7.91 -2.20
CA PRO A 50 2.44 -9.06 -1.87
C PRO A 50 3.11 -8.86 -0.51
N LYS A 51 3.20 -9.92 0.28
CA LYS A 51 3.75 -9.88 1.64
C LYS A 51 5.12 -9.21 1.73
N VAL A 52 5.99 -9.48 0.75
CA VAL A 52 7.31 -8.83 0.61
C VAL A 52 7.21 -7.30 0.53
N MET A 53 6.23 -6.77 -0.21
CA MET A 53 6.04 -5.33 -0.31
C MET A 53 5.55 -4.74 1.01
N THR A 54 4.64 -5.43 1.71
CA THR A 54 4.19 -5.02 3.06
C THR A 54 5.37 -4.98 4.03
N ASN A 55 6.19 -6.02 4.08
CA ASN A 55 7.38 -6.07 4.94
C ASN A 55 8.36 -4.92 4.65
N ILE A 56 8.60 -4.61 3.36
CA ILE A 56 9.47 -3.49 2.97
C ILE A 56 8.90 -2.15 3.47
N LEU A 57 7.58 -1.96 3.38
CA LEU A 57 6.91 -0.74 3.85
C LEU A 57 6.99 -0.63 5.38
N GLU A 58 6.74 -1.72 6.11
CA GLU A 58 6.83 -1.79 7.57
C GLU A 58 8.24 -1.49 8.09
N ASP A 59 9.27 -1.88 7.34
CA ASP A 59 10.66 -1.59 7.70
C ASP A 59 11.08 -0.14 7.42
N GLY A 60 10.23 0.66 6.79
CA GLY A 60 10.48 2.06 6.46
C GLY A 60 11.04 2.27 5.05
N GLY A 61 10.84 1.30 4.15
CA GLY A 61 11.31 1.34 2.77
C GLY A 61 12.47 0.38 2.50
N LEU A 62 12.82 0.27 1.22
CA LEU A 62 13.71 -0.79 0.73
C LEU A 62 15.11 -0.75 1.34
N VAL A 63 15.67 0.44 1.54
CA VAL A 63 17.01 0.61 2.11
C VAL A 63 17.06 0.12 3.55
N GLU A 64 16.03 0.45 4.36
CA GLU A 64 15.96 0.02 5.75
C GLU A 64 15.67 -1.48 5.87
N HIS A 65 14.84 -2.03 4.98
CA HIS A 65 14.61 -3.47 4.88
C HIS A 65 15.92 -4.24 4.62
N ILE A 66 16.72 -3.81 3.63
CA ILE A 66 18.00 -4.44 3.31
C ILE A 66 18.99 -4.31 4.48
N LYS A 67 19.03 -3.16 5.17
CA LYS A 67 19.89 -3.00 6.36
C LYS A 67 19.53 -3.96 7.49
N ARG A 68 18.24 -4.25 7.71
CA ARG A 68 17.77 -5.17 8.76
C ARG A 68 18.00 -6.63 8.40
N HIS A 69 17.81 -7.00 7.13
CA HIS A 69 17.76 -8.41 6.71
C HIS A 69 18.99 -8.88 5.92
N GLY A 70 19.90 -7.98 5.56
CA GLY A 70 21.18 -8.23 4.90
C GLY A 70 21.10 -8.43 3.39
N ASP A 71 19.96 -8.93 2.87
CA ASP A 71 19.69 -9.14 1.45
C ASP A 71 18.17 -9.13 1.18
N PHE A 72 17.75 -9.20 -0.08
CA PHE A 72 16.36 -9.39 -0.50
C PHE A 72 15.84 -10.77 -0.08
N LYS A 73 15.43 -10.91 1.18
CA LYS A 73 14.71 -12.10 1.63
C LYS A 73 13.25 -11.97 1.20
N LEU A 74 12.85 -12.79 0.23
CA LEU A 74 11.52 -12.80 -0.39
C LEU A 74 10.53 -13.79 0.28
N ASP A 75 10.87 -14.30 1.47
CA ASP A 75 10.15 -15.37 2.17
C ASP A 75 8.86 -14.90 2.88
#